data_AF-A0A699KG76-F1
#
_entry.id   AF-A0A699KG76-F1
#
_cell.length_a   1.000
_cell.length_b   1.000
_cell.length_c   1.000
_cell.angle_alpha   90.00
_cell.angle_beta   90.00
_cell.angle_gamma   90.00
#
_symmetry.space_group_name_H-M   'P 1'
#
loop_
_entity.id
_entity.type
_entity.pdbx_description
1 polymer ?
#
loop_
_entity_poly.entity_id
_entity_poly.type
_entity_poly.pdbx_seq_one_letter_code
_entity_poly.pdbx_strand_id
1 'polypeptide(L)' 'MTTLSDKAILSGAGNHPPMLEKYMYDSWKSRMELYMMNRQHGRMILESVENGP' A
#
# COMPACT_ATOMS: atom_id res chain seq x y z
N MET A 1 8.94 24.83 3.58
CA MET A 1 8.15 23.61 3.82
C MET A 1 8.91 22.48 3.12
N THR A 2 9.79 21.79 3.85
CA THR A 2 10.58 20.70 3.29
C THR A 2 9.70 19.47 3.17
N THR A 3 9.63 18.91 1.97
CA THR A 3 8.82 17.74 1.65
C THR A 3 9.48 16.48 2.20
N LEU A 4 8.71 15.40 2.33
CA LEU A 4 9.21 14.10 2.81
C LEU A 4 10.41 13.60 1.98
N SER A 5 10.43 13.96 0.70
CA SER A 5 11.54 13.75 -0.24
C SER A 5 12.84 14.45 0.18
N ASP A 6 12.77 15.69 0.70
CA ASP A 6 13.96 16.46 1.08
C ASP A 6 14.68 15.88 2.30
N LYS A 7 13.95 15.14 3.16
CA LYS A 7 14.53 14.43 4.32
C LYS A 7 15.17 13.09 3.92
N ALA A 8 14.66 12.43 2.88
CA ALA A 8 15.23 11.19 2.36
C ALA A 8 16.58 11.41 1.66
N ILE A 9 16.80 12.60 1.09
CA ILE A 9 18.07 12.98 0.44
C ILE A 9 19.19 13.26 1.48
N LEU A 10 18.85 13.76 2.68
CA LEU A 10 19.82 14.07 3.75
C LEU A 10 20.24 12.85 4.60
N SER A 11 19.37 11.86 4.73
CA SER A 11 19.65 10.63 5.49
C SER A 11 20.14 9.56 4.53
N GLY A 12 21.45 9.42 4.36
CA GLY A 12 22.10 8.43 3.49
C GLY A 12 21.53 7.00 3.62
N ALA A 13 20.48 6.73 2.86
CA ALA A 13 19.70 5.49 2.86
C ALA A 13 19.56 4.98 1.43
N GLY A 14 20.70 4.74 0.76
CA GLY A 14 20.74 4.28 -0.62
C GLY A 14 20.36 2.82 -0.86
N ASN A 15 19.93 2.07 0.17
CA ASN A 15 19.85 0.59 0.08
C ASN A 15 18.54 -0.05 0.58
N HIS A 16 17.64 0.71 1.23
CA HIS A 16 16.32 0.19 1.59
C HIS A 16 15.31 0.68 0.56
N PRO A 17 14.51 -0.19 -0.07
CA PRO A 17 13.46 0.29 -0.95
C PRO A 17 12.52 1.14 -0.09
N PRO A 18 12.08 2.32 -0.57
CA PRO A 18 11.15 3.22 0.14
C PRO A 18 9.74 2.62 0.29
N MET A 19 9.64 1.28 0.29
CA MET A 19 8.46 0.48 0.03
C MET A 19 7.46 0.43 1.20
N LEU A 20 7.57 1.34 2.16
CA LEU A 20 6.73 1.37 3.35
C LEU A 20 6.53 2.78 3.90
N GLU A 21 6.55 3.78 3.02
CA GLU A 21 5.83 5.00 3.35
C GLU A 21 4.37 4.60 3.58
N LYS A 22 3.88 4.67 4.82
CA LYS A 22 2.58 4.12 5.26
C LYS A 22 1.42 4.45 4.30
N TYR A 23 1.49 5.63 3.68
CA TYR A 23 0.55 6.09 2.67
C TYR A 23 0.52 5.21 1.40
N MET A 24 1.67 4.67 0.96
CA MET A 24 1.74 3.73 -0.17
C MET A 24 1.14 2.37 0.17
N TYR A 25 1.26 1.92 1.43
CA TYR A 25 0.61 0.67 1.88
C TYR A 25 -0.91 0.83 1.94
N ASP A 26 -1.40 1.92 2.54
CA ASP A 26 -2.83 2.23 2.59
C ASP A 26 -3.40 2.42 1.17
N SER A 27 -2.66 3.13 0.29
CA SER A 27 -3.04 3.28 -1.12
C SER A 27 -3.06 1.96 -1.88
N TRP A 28 -2.07 1.08 -1.69
CA TRP A 28 -2.05 -0.25 -2.28
C TRP A 28 -3.22 -1.11 -1.80
N LYS A 29 -3.52 -1.07 -0.49
CA LYS A 29 -4.63 -1.80 0.13
C LYS A 29 -5.97 -1.34 -0.44
N SER A 30 -6.23 -0.03 -0.48
CA SER A 30 -7.46 0.51 -1.08
C SER A 30 -7.59 0.18 -2.57
N ARG A 31 -6.46 0.11 -3.30
CA ARG A 31 -6.47 -0.27 -4.72
C ARG A 31 -6.82 -1.75 -4.91
N MET A 32 -6.32 -2.62 -4.02
CA MET A 32 -6.67 -4.04 -4.01
C MET A 32 -8.13 -4.27 -3.64
N GLU A 33 -8.65 -3.59 -2.61
CA GLU A 33 -10.06 -3.66 -2.22
C GLU A 33 -10.99 -3.22 -3.37
N LEU A 34 -10.67 -2.10 -4.03
CA LEU A 34 -11.45 -1.62 -5.18
C LEU A 34 -11.37 -2.58 -6.37
N TYR A 35 -10.20 -3.14 -6.64
CA TYR A 35 -10.02 -4.14 -7.70
C TYR A 35 -10.86 -5.39 -7.45
N MET A 36 -10.87 -5.87 -6.20
CA MET A 36 -11.67 -7.02 -5.79
C MET A 36 -13.14 -6.69 -5.96
N MET A 37 -13.65 -5.57 -5.46
CA MET A 37 -15.06 -5.15 -5.59
C MET A 37 -15.57 -5.07 -7.04
N ASN A 38 -14.70 -4.80 -8.02
CA ASN A 38 -15.06 -4.77 -9.44
C ASN A 38 -15.11 -6.15 -10.13
N ARG A 39 -14.76 -7.24 -9.43
CA ARG A 39 -14.89 -8.61 -9.94
C ARG A 39 -16.23 -9.23 -9.53
N GLN A 40 -16.74 -10.13 -10.36
CA GLN A 40 -18.03 -10.82 -10.15
C GLN A 40 -18.12 -11.55 -8.80
N HIS A 41 -16.98 -12.03 -8.27
CA HIS A 41 -16.87 -12.67 -6.95
C HIS A 41 -16.07 -11.82 -5.95
N GLY A 42 -15.94 -10.52 -6.21
CA GLY A 42 -15.12 -9.59 -5.46
C GLY A 42 -15.30 -9.61 -3.96
N ARG A 43 -16.56 -9.62 -3.53
CA ARG A 43 -16.93 -9.71 -2.11
C ARG A 43 -16.48 -11.01 -1.47
N MET A 44 -16.62 -12.15 -2.14
CA MET A 44 -16.17 -13.44 -1.60
C MET A 44 -14.65 -13.47 -1.44
N ILE A 45 -13.90 -12.93 -2.40
CA ILE A 45 -12.44 -12.88 -2.32
C ILE A 45 -12.01 -11.94 -1.18
N LEU A 46 -12.68 -10.80 -1.00
CA LEU A 46 -12.38 -9.88 0.10
C LEU A 46 -12.63 -10.54 1.46
N GLU A 47 -13.76 -11.23 1.60
CA GLU A 47 -14.13 -11.97 2.81
C GLU A 47 -13.13 -13.09 3.12
N SER A 48 -12.63 -13.83 2.11
CA SER A 48 -11.58 -14.83 2.30
C SER A 48 -10.23 -14.24 2.71
N VAL A 49 -9.89 -13.03 2.24
CA VAL A 49 -8.63 -12.36 2.61
C VAL A 49 -8.70 -11.78 4.04
N GLU A 50 -9.85 -11.24 4.45
CA GLU A 50 -10.05 -10.76 5.82
C GLU A 50 -10.10 -11.88 6.86
N ASN A 51 -10.76 -12.99 6.54
CA ASN A 51 -10.90 -14.10 7.48
C ASN A 51 -9.67 -15.01 7.55
N GLY A 52 -8.74 -14.90 6.59
CA GLY A 52 -7.59 -15.79 6.48
C GLY A 52 -7.98 -17.24 6.14
N PRO A 53 -7.00 -18.10 5.82
CA PRO A 53 -7.23 -19.53 5.61
C PRO A 53 -7.63 -20.27 6.90
#